data_AF-A0A6I5CL71-F1
#
_entry.id   AF-A0A6I5CL71-F1
#
_cell.length_a   1.000
_cell.length_b   1.000
_cell.length_c   1.000
_cell.angle_alpha   90.00
_cell.angle_beta   90.00
_cell.angle_gamma   90.00
#
_symmetry.space_group_name_H-M   'P 1'
#
loop_
_entity.id
_entity.type
_entity.pdbx_description
1 polymer ?
#
loop_
_entity_poly.entity_id
_entity_poly.type
_entity_poly.pdbx_seq_one_letter_code
_entity_poly.pdbx_strand_id
1 'polypeptide(L)'
;MSGAAVRIDEDTLRLPGGVGVRFMRTLRVPETGTHPLPPGLGTFPLRRVADHADRVPEEMRRRGGVLLPVYLREAMWLRFLGTRPVAVQVGAGKVCAVSGEPWSGRLAGDPQNYVVVPRQPWLDGVNSGAGTVRQFVAVPLGLGATVEGQVTGEEVWGGVQLQSFPLGAAALERWREEKRRAVLRR
;
A
#
# COMPACT_ATOMS: atom_id res chain seq x y z
N MET A 1 16.51 -20.18 -3.84
CA MET A 1 15.67 -19.32 -4.70
C MET A 1 15.74 -17.90 -4.16
N SER A 2 16.44 -16.98 -4.83
CA SER A 2 16.58 -15.61 -4.33
C SER A 2 15.20 -14.96 -4.26
N GLY A 3 14.70 -14.69 -3.06
CA GLY A 3 13.52 -13.85 -2.89
C GLY A 3 13.80 -12.51 -3.55
N ALA A 4 13.07 -12.17 -4.61
CA ALA A 4 13.29 -10.92 -5.31
C ALA A 4 13.11 -9.76 -4.32
N ALA A 5 14.17 -9.01 -4.05
CA ALA A 5 14.16 -7.91 -3.10
C ALA A 5 13.26 -6.76 -3.58
N VAL A 6 12.78 -5.94 -2.64
CA VAL A 6 12.06 -4.70 -2.94
C VAL A 6 12.97 -3.78 -3.75
N ARG A 7 12.46 -3.22 -4.86
CA ARG A 7 13.21 -2.25 -5.69
C ARG A 7 12.32 -1.15 -6.21
N ILE A 8 12.95 -0.04 -6.61
CA ILE A 8 12.28 1.09 -7.26
C ILE A 8 12.61 1.00 -8.76
N ASP A 9 11.59 1.19 -9.58
CA ASP A 9 11.62 1.17 -11.04
C ASP A 9 10.84 2.41 -11.51
N GLU A 10 11.56 3.50 -11.79
CA GLU A 10 11.00 4.86 -11.90
C GLU A 10 10.17 5.20 -10.64
N ASP A 11 8.87 5.51 -10.83
CA ASP A 11 7.93 5.79 -9.73
C ASP A 11 7.18 4.53 -9.24
N THR A 12 7.67 3.34 -9.61
CA THR A 12 7.02 2.06 -9.26
C THR A 12 7.81 1.33 -8.19
N LEU A 13 7.18 1.07 -7.05
CA LEU A 13 7.70 0.17 -6.04
C LEU A 13 7.42 -1.28 -6.46
N ARG A 14 8.47 -2.05 -6.74
CA ARG A 14 8.37 -3.47 -7.08
C ARG A 14 8.51 -4.31 -5.81
N LEU A 15 7.49 -5.09 -5.53
CA LEU A 15 7.42 -6.04 -4.42
C LEU A 15 7.65 -7.48 -4.91
N PRO A 16 8.05 -8.41 -4.02
CA PRO A 16 8.05 -9.83 -4.31
C PRO A 16 6.75 -10.33 -4.95
N GLY A 17 6.84 -11.37 -5.78
CA GLY A 17 5.70 -11.88 -6.57
C GLY A 17 5.43 -11.10 -7.86
N GLY A 18 6.15 -10.00 -8.11
CA GLY A 18 6.02 -9.20 -9.33
C GLY A 18 4.88 -8.19 -9.27
N VAL A 19 4.47 -7.79 -8.07
CA VAL A 19 3.54 -6.67 -7.87
C VAL A 19 4.31 -5.36 -8.00
N GLY A 20 3.75 -4.42 -8.75
CA GLY A 20 4.12 -3.01 -8.71
C GLY A 20 3.11 -2.22 -7.90
N VAL A 21 3.57 -1.24 -7.13
CA VAL A 21 2.74 -0.26 -6.45
C VAL A 21 3.15 1.12 -6.92
N ARG A 22 2.18 1.92 -7.37
CA ARG A 22 2.38 3.35 -7.66
C ARG A 22 1.52 4.17 -6.71
N PHE A 23 2.11 5.22 -6.16
CA PHE A 23 1.42 6.18 -5.31
C PHE A 23 0.93 7.30 -6.21
N MET A 24 -0.38 7.42 -6.33
CA MET A 24 -1.03 8.33 -7.26
C MET A 24 -1.42 9.61 -6.54
N ARG A 25 -0.97 10.77 -7.03
CA ARG A 25 -1.43 12.08 -6.57
C ARG A 25 -2.92 12.23 -6.88
N THR A 26 -3.67 12.86 -5.98
CA THR A 26 -5.06 13.21 -6.21
C THR A 26 -5.45 14.50 -5.48
N LEU A 27 -6.60 15.06 -5.86
CA LEU A 27 -7.31 16.05 -5.06
C LEU A 27 -7.66 15.49 -3.68
N ARG A 28 -7.40 16.30 -2.64
CA ARG A 28 -7.93 16.08 -1.30
C ARG A 28 -9.41 16.46 -1.31
N VAL A 29 -10.27 15.50 -0.96
CA VAL A 29 -11.72 15.75 -0.87
C VAL A 29 -12.09 16.25 0.52
N PRO A 30 -13.21 16.98 0.67
CA PRO A 30 -13.77 17.31 1.97
C PRO A 30 -14.00 16.06 2.83
N GLU A 31 -13.88 16.21 4.15
CA GLU A 31 -14.03 15.10 5.10
C GLU A 31 -15.48 14.62 5.27
N THR A 32 -16.44 15.42 4.79
CA THR A 32 -17.87 15.12 4.84
C THR A 32 -18.45 14.94 3.43
N GLY A 33 -19.48 14.09 3.35
CA GLY A 33 -20.20 13.79 2.11
C GLY A 33 -19.58 12.66 1.29
N THR A 34 -20.29 12.29 0.23
CA THR A 34 -19.85 11.29 -0.75
C THR A 34 -19.30 12.00 -1.97
N HIS A 35 -18.08 11.64 -2.37
CA HIS A 35 -17.39 12.23 -3.50
C HIS A 35 -17.11 11.16 -4.57
N PRO A 36 -17.03 11.54 -5.85
CA PRO A 36 -16.56 10.63 -6.90
C PRO A 36 -15.17 10.07 -6.60
N LEU A 37 -14.81 8.98 -7.29
CA LEU A 37 -13.47 8.40 -7.18
C LEU A 37 -12.40 9.46 -7.50
N PRO A 38 -11.35 9.56 -6.67
CA PRO A 38 -10.32 10.58 -6.83
C PRO A 38 -9.61 10.49 -8.19
N PRO A 39 -9.50 11.60 -8.95
CA PRO A 39 -8.76 11.59 -10.21
C PRO A 39 -7.27 11.38 -9.95
N GLY A 40 -6.59 10.67 -10.85
CA GLY A 40 -5.13 10.58 -10.82
C GLY A 40 -4.49 11.84 -11.43
N LEU A 41 -3.66 12.54 -10.64
CA LEU A 41 -2.91 13.74 -11.04
C LEU A 41 -1.41 13.47 -11.26
N GLY A 42 -1.07 12.22 -11.62
CA GLY A 42 0.31 11.76 -11.78
C GLY A 42 0.80 10.94 -10.60
N THR A 43 2.06 10.51 -10.65
CA THR A 43 2.71 9.69 -9.64
C THR A 43 3.54 10.53 -8.67
N PHE A 44 3.65 10.07 -7.43
CA PHE A 44 4.67 10.57 -6.51
C PHE A 44 6.02 9.92 -6.84
N PRO A 45 7.12 10.67 -6.80
CA PRO A 45 8.45 10.11 -6.99
C PRO A 45 8.82 9.21 -5.80
N LEU A 46 9.60 8.17 -6.06
CA LEU A 46 10.13 7.27 -5.03
C LEU A 46 11.65 7.36 -4.96
N ARG A 47 12.20 7.44 -3.74
CA ARG A 47 13.65 7.45 -3.49
C ARG A 47 14.01 6.40 -2.45
N ARG A 48 15.20 5.82 -2.50
CA ARG A 48 15.65 4.94 -1.40
C ARG A 48 16.10 5.81 -0.23
N VAL A 49 15.80 5.37 0.98
CA VAL A 49 16.34 6.02 2.20
C VAL A 49 17.87 6.00 2.19
N ALA A 50 18.47 4.90 1.71
CA ALA A 50 19.92 4.72 1.65
C ALA A 50 20.64 5.78 0.79
N ASP A 51 19.99 6.29 -0.26
CA ASP A 51 20.58 7.29 -1.16
C ASP A 51 20.59 8.70 -0.54
N HIS A 52 19.97 8.87 0.63
CA HIS A 52 19.83 10.14 1.36
C HIS A 52 20.16 10.00 2.85
N ALA A 53 21.00 9.03 3.21
CA ALA A 53 21.28 8.66 4.60
C ALA A 53 21.86 9.80 5.47
N ASP A 54 22.44 10.82 4.85
CA ASP A 54 22.98 12.03 5.47
C ASP A 54 21.92 13.11 5.74
N ARG A 55 20.74 13.04 5.09
CA ARG A 55 19.69 14.07 5.14
C ARG A 55 18.41 13.63 5.85
N VAL A 56 18.18 12.33 5.92
CA VAL A 56 16.98 11.77 6.57
C VAL A 56 17.16 11.70 8.09
N PRO A 57 16.07 11.79 8.88
CA PRO A 57 16.11 11.54 10.31
C PRO A 57 16.73 10.19 10.66
N GLU A 58 17.42 10.14 11.80
CA GLU A 58 18.18 8.95 12.22
C GLU A 58 17.32 7.68 12.30
N GLU A 59 16.06 7.83 12.72
CA GLU A 59 15.10 6.74 12.79
C GLU A 59 14.74 6.17 11.41
N MET A 60 14.55 7.03 10.41
CA MET A 60 14.33 6.58 9.03
C MET A 60 15.56 5.83 8.51
N ARG A 61 16.76 6.35 8.79
CA ARG A 61 18.02 5.67 8.42
C ARG A 61 18.14 4.29 9.07
N ARG A 62 17.82 4.17 10.37
CA ARG A 62 17.83 2.89 11.10
C ARG A 62 16.83 1.88 10.54
N ARG A 63 15.62 2.32 10.20
CA ARG A 63 14.54 1.47 9.65
C ARG A 63 14.77 1.09 8.18
N GLY A 64 15.39 1.99 7.42
CA GLY A 64 15.54 1.85 5.97
C GLY A 64 14.22 2.04 5.22
N GLY A 65 14.16 1.52 3.99
CA GLY A 65 12.96 1.57 3.15
C GLY A 65 13.02 2.62 2.05
N VAL A 66 11.85 3.22 1.76
CA VAL A 66 11.62 4.11 0.63
C VAL A 66 11.05 5.43 1.13
N LEU A 67 11.59 6.53 0.62
CA LEU A 67 11.08 7.88 0.80
C LEU A 67 10.04 8.17 -0.28
N LEU A 68 8.94 8.77 0.17
CA LEU A 68 7.86 9.29 -0.65
C LEU A 68 7.76 10.79 -0.37
N PRO A 69 8.36 11.67 -1.20
CA PRO A 69 8.30 13.11 -1.01
C PRO A 69 6.89 13.63 -1.27
N VAL A 70 6.24 14.13 -0.22
CA VAL A 70 4.84 14.57 -0.20
C VAL A 70 4.73 15.87 0.58
N TYR A 71 4.01 16.86 0.07
CA TYR A 71 3.70 18.08 0.81
C TYR A 71 2.60 17.82 1.84
N LEU A 72 2.61 18.61 2.92
CA LEU A 72 1.55 18.53 3.93
C LEU A 72 0.18 18.69 3.29
N ARG A 73 -0.75 17.79 3.66
CA ARG A 73 -2.12 17.71 3.18
C ARG A 73 -2.30 17.29 1.72
N GLU A 74 -1.26 16.86 1.02
CA GLU A 74 -1.45 16.14 -0.24
C GLU A 74 -2.12 14.79 0.02
N ALA A 75 -3.06 14.45 -0.88
CA ALA A 75 -3.80 13.20 -0.84
C ALA A 75 -3.28 12.24 -1.92
N MET A 76 -3.40 10.94 -1.63
CA MET A 76 -3.01 9.89 -2.56
C MET A 76 -3.94 8.69 -2.51
N TRP A 77 -3.90 7.90 -3.58
CA TRP A 77 -4.40 6.53 -3.62
C TRP A 77 -3.33 5.59 -4.17
N LEU A 78 -3.49 4.29 -3.96
CA LEU A 78 -2.51 3.29 -4.41
C LEU A 78 -3.01 2.58 -5.66
N ARG A 79 -2.18 2.54 -6.70
CA ARG A 79 -2.41 1.72 -7.89
C ARG A 79 -1.56 0.46 -7.81
N PHE A 80 -2.20 -0.69 -7.99
CA PHE A 80 -1.52 -1.99 -8.07
C PHE A 80 -1.35 -2.43 -9.52
N LEU A 81 -0.17 -2.96 -9.80
CA LEU A 81 0.22 -3.51 -11.10
C LEU A 81 0.61 -4.97 -10.91
N GLY A 82 0.13 -5.86 -11.76
CA GLY A 82 0.49 -7.26 -11.70
C GLY A 82 -0.35 -8.10 -12.66
N THR A 83 0.18 -9.26 -13.05
CA THR A 83 -0.50 -10.20 -13.94
C THR A 83 -0.86 -11.51 -13.26
N ARG A 84 -0.34 -11.73 -12.05
CA ARG A 84 -0.52 -12.96 -11.26
C ARG A 84 -1.14 -12.64 -9.90
N PRO A 85 -1.91 -13.58 -9.31
CA PRO A 85 -2.46 -13.43 -7.98
C PRO A 85 -1.37 -13.20 -6.93
N VAL A 86 -1.48 -12.09 -6.21
CA VAL A 86 -0.66 -11.78 -5.04
C VAL A 86 -1.54 -11.05 -4.04
N ALA A 87 -1.51 -11.50 -2.79
CA ALA A 87 -2.13 -10.76 -1.70
C ALA A 87 -1.18 -9.65 -1.23
N VAL A 88 -1.68 -8.45 -1.02
CA VAL A 88 -0.90 -7.30 -0.56
C VAL A 88 -1.53 -6.73 0.69
N GLN A 89 -0.76 -6.70 1.77
CA GLN A 89 -1.13 -5.95 2.97
C GLN A 89 -0.67 -4.51 2.81
N VAL A 90 -1.56 -3.59 3.17
CA VAL A 90 -1.32 -2.15 3.18
C VAL A 90 -1.61 -1.66 4.58
N GLY A 91 -0.67 -0.92 5.16
CA GLY A 91 -0.82 -0.29 6.46
C GLY A 91 -0.49 1.19 6.42
N ALA A 92 -1.08 1.96 7.33
CA ALA A 92 -0.73 3.35 7.60
C ALA A 92 -0.43 3.47 9.09
N GLY A 93 0.80 3.84 9.44
CA GLY A 93 1.25 3.88 10.85
C GLY A 93 0.98 2.58 11.60
N LYS A 94 1.30 1.43 11.00
CA LYS A 94 1.07 0.09 11.58
C LYS A 94 -0.40 -0.25 11.90
N VAL A 95 -1.34 0.43 11.28
CA VAL A 95 -2.75 0.02 11.23
C VAL A 95 -3.07 -0.50 9.83
N CYS A 96 -3.72 -1.66 9.72
CA CYS A 96 -4.11 -2.22 8.43
C CYS A 96 -5.16 -1.33 7.75
N ALA A 97 -4.88 -0.89 6.52
CA ALA A 97 -5.79 -0.02 5.77
C ALA A 97 -7.09 -0.73 5.32
N VAL A 98 -7.11 -2.07 5.35
CA VAL A 98 -8.25 -2.88 4.91
C VAL A 98 -9.16 -3.24 6.08
N SER A 99 -8.60 -3.79 7.17
CA SER A 99 -9.36 -4.22 8.34
C SER A 99 -9.51 -3.16 9.43
N GLY A 100 -8.63 -2.14 9.48
CA GLY A 100 -8.55 -1.20 10.59
C GLY A 100 -7.85 -1.76 11.84
N GLU A 101 -7.42 -3.03 11.82
CA GLU A 101 -6.75 -3.68 12.94
C GLU A 101 -5.24 -3.40 12.99
N PRO A 102 -4.58 -3.63 14.13
CA PRO A 102 -3.12 -3.56 14.23
C PRO A 102 -2.41 -4.42 13.17
N TRP A 103 -1.33 -3.88 12.61
CA TRP A 103 -0.52 -4.55 11.60
C TRP A 103 0.08 -5.85 12.14
N SER A 104 -0.27 -6.97 11.51
CA SER A 104 0.18 -8.31 11.95
C SER A 104 1.34 -8.87 11.14
N GLY A 105 1.57 -8.37 9.92
CA GLY A 105 2.52 -8.96 8.96
C GLY A 105 2.16 -10.37 8.48
N ARG A 106 0.92 -10.81 8.76
CA ARG A 106 0.37 -12.13 8.39
C ARG A 106 -1.02 -11.95 7.78
N LEU A 107 -1.32 -12.71 6.73
CA LEU A 107 -2.65 -12.68 6.12
C LEU A 107 -3.71 -13.22 7.09
N ALA A 108 -4.82 -12.50 7.21
CA ALA A 108 -6.04 -12.93 7.88
C ALA A 108 -7.22 -12.75 6.91
N GLY A 109 -8.15 -13.69 6.95
CA GLY A 109 -9.37 -13.67 6.12
C GLY A 109 -10.59 -13.08 6.84
N ASP A 110 -10.57 -13.04 8.17
CA ASP A 110 -11.67 -12.54 9.00
C ASP A 110 -11.13 -11.82 10.26
N PRO A 111 -11.23 -10.48 10.33
CA PRO A 111 -11.53 -9.62 9.19
C PRO A 111 -10.42 -9.71 8.14
N GLN A 112 -10.78 -9.57 6.85
CA GLN A 112 -9.80 -9.58 5.77
C GLN A 112 -8.82 -8.40 5.88
N ASN A 113 -7.52 -8.66 5.81
CA ASN A 113 -6.48 -7.64 6.02
C ASN A 113 -5.56 -7.38 4.81
N TYR A 114 -6.00 -7.75 3.60
CA TYR A 114 -5.21 -7.65 2.37
C TYR A 114 -6.09 -7.35 1.15
N VAL A 115 -5.46 -6.86 0.08
CA VAL A 115 -6.05 -6.75 -1.27
C VAL A 115 -5.49 -7.85 -2.18
N VAL A 116 -6.25 -8.27 -3.19
CA VAL A 116 -5.80 -9.31 -4.15
C VAL A 116 -5.54 -8.71 -5.52
N VAL A 117 -4.27 -8.61 -5.91
CA VAL A 117 -3.85 -8.17 -7.25
C VAL A 117 -3.92 -9.35 -8.22
N PRO A 118 -4.41 -9.21 -9.47
CA PRO A 118 -4.89 -7.98 -10.11
C PRO A 118 -6.40 -7.75 -9.99
N ARG A 119 -7.13 -8.54 -9.19
CA ARG A 119 -8.59 -8.43 -9.05
C ARG A 119 -9.02 -7.09 -8.43
N GLN A 120 -8.20 -6.55 -7.53
CA GLN A 120 -8.34 -5.23 -6.95
C GLN A 120 -7.13 -4.38 -7.38
N PRO A 121 -7.28 -3.55 -8.44
CA PRO A 121 -6.15 -2.82 -9.03
C PRO A 121 -5.86 -1.48 -8.34
N TRP A 122 -6.64 -1.08 -7.34
CA TRP A 122 -6.38 0.13 -6.55
C TRP A 122 -6.86 0.02 -5.09
N LEU A 123 -6.42 0.97 -4.27
CA LEU A 123 -6.91 1.23 -2.92
C LEU A 123 -7.00 2.76 -2.70
N ASP A 124 -8.21 3.26 -2.53
CA ASP A 124 -8.51 4.71 -2.47
C ASP A 124 -8.19 5.36 -1.11
N GLY A 125 -8.01 4.54 -0.07
CA GLY A 125 -7.78 5.02 1.28
C GLY A 125 -7.86 3.91 2.33
N VAL A 126 -8.01 4.33 3.58
CA VAL A 126 -8.18 3.49 4.77
C VAL A 126 -9.67 3.27 5.03
N ASN A 127 -10.05 2.02 5.24
CA ASN A 127 -11.41 1.66 5.67
C ASN A 127 -11.74 2.31 7.01
N SER A 128 -12.79 3.13 7.05
CA SER A 128 -13.26 3.80 8.27
C SER A 128 -14.55 3.21 8.84
N GLY A 129 -14.95 2.03 8.37
CA GLY A 129 -16.21 1.38 8.72
C GLY A 129 -17.40 1.91 7.90
N ALA A 130 -18.55 1.22 8.04
CA ALA A 130 -19.82 1.59 7.40
C ALA A 130 -19.75 1.84 5.87
N GLY A 131 -18.86 1.14 5.17
CA GLY A 131 -18.68 1.29 3.72
C GLY A 131 -18.01 2.60 3.30
N THR A 132 -17.41 3.35 4.23
CA THR A 132 -16.69 4.60 3.97
C THR A 132 -15.18 4.39 3.96
N VAL A 133 -14.49 5.24 3.21
CA VAL A 133 -13.02 5.23 3.08
C VAL A 133 -12.49 6.63 3.33
N ARG A 134 -11.41 6.74 4.11
CA ARG A 134 -10.66 7.99 4.32
C ARG A 134 -9.40 8.00 3.45
N GLN A 135 -9.20 9.06 2.68
CA GLN A 135 -8.04 9.18 1.80
C GLN A 135 -6.71 9.08 2.58
N PHE A 136 -5.67 8.53 1.93
CA PHE A 136 -4.32 8.66 2.45
C PHE A 136 -3.88 10.12 2.30
N VAL A 137 -3.81 10.85 3.41
CA VAL A 137 -3.40 12.25 3.45
C VAL A 137 -2.12 12.37 4.27
N ALA A 138 -1.13 13.10 3.75
CA ALA A 138 0.06 13.42 4.51
C ALA A 138 -0.26 14.42 5.62
N VAL A 139 -0.07 14.00 6.87
CA VAL A 139 -0.26 14.81 8.08
C VAL A 139 1.00 14.76 8.95
N PRO A 140 1.34 15.83 9.68
CA PRO A 140 2.40 15.77 10.68
C PRO A 140 2.09 14.75 11.78
N LEU A 141 3.12 14.08 12.29
CA LEU A 141 3.02 13.31 13.53
C LEU A 141 2.91 14.28 14.74
N GLY A 142 2.29 13.82 15.82
CA GLY A 142 2.06 14.55 17.06
C GLY A 142 0.79 15.40 17.09
N LEU A 143 -0.07 15.33 16.06
CA LEU A 143 -1.31 16.11 15.98
C LEU A 143 -2.58 15.27 16.19
N GLY A 144 -2.45 13.97 16.42
CA GLY A 144 -3.59 13.04 16.57
C GLY A 144 -4.41 12.87 15.29
N ALA A 145 -3.86 13.29 14.15
CA ALA A 145 -4.52 13.28 12.85
C ALA A 145 -4.14 12.06 11.99
N THR A 146 -3.13 11.29 12.41
CA THR A 146 -2.74 10.07 11.70
C THR A 146 -3.73 8.94 11.98
N VAL A 147 -3.77 7.96 11.09
CA VAL A 147 -4.56 6.73 11.28
C VAL A 147 -4.10 6.00 12.55
N GLU A 148 -2.79 5.99 12.82
CA GLU A 148 -2.21 5.44 14.04
C GLU A 148 -2.77 6.14 15.26
N GLY A 149 -2.65 7.47 15.34
CA GLY A 149 -3.13 8.25 16.49
C GLY A 149 -4.63 8.11 16.72
N GLN A 150 -5.43 8.05 15.66
CA GLN A 150 -6.88 7.87 15.76
C GLN A 150 -7.30 6.48 16.25
N VAL A 151 -6.50 5.45 15.98
CA VAL A 151 -6.84 4.06 16.29
C VAL A 151 -6.16 3.57 17.57
N THR A 152 -4.90 3.93 17.78
CA THR A 152 -4.06 3.44 18.90
C THR A 152 -3.87 4.48 20.00
N GLY A 153 -4.09 5.76 19.72
CA GLY A 153 -3.73 6.87 20.62
C GLY A 153 -2.26 7.26 20.59
N GLU A 154 -1.45 6.62 19.74
CA GLU A 154 -0.01 6.87 19.60
C GLU A 154 0.35 7.31 18.16
N GLU A 155 1.44 8.04 17.96
CA GLU A 155 1.91 8.45 16.62
C GLU A 155 3.42 8.21 16.50
N VAL A 156 3.84 6.95 16.60
CA VAL A 156 5.25 6.51 16.69
C VAL A 156 5.81 6.08 15.34
N TRP A 157 5.00 5.43 14.51
CA TRP A 157 5.48 4.80 13.29
C TRP A 157 5.32 5.69 12.07
N GLY A 158 4.12 6.23 11.87
CA GLY A 158 3.76 6.95 10.66
C GLY A 158 3.98 6.13 9.37
N GLY A 159 3.93 6.84 8.23
CA GLY A 159 4.23 6.28 6.91
C GLY A 159 3.29 5.15 6.45
N VAL A 160 3.61 4.56 5.30
CA VAL A 160 2.86 3.46 4.69
C VAL A 160 3.68 2.18 4.76
N GLN A 161 3.07 1.08 5.18
CA GLN A 161 3.66 -0.25 5.20
C GLN A 161 3.07 -1.10 4.07
N LEU A 162 3.93 -1.80 3.34
CA LEU A 162 3.53 -2.67 2.24
C LEU A 162 4.20 -4.03 2.38
N GLN A 163 3.42 -5.09 2.26
CA GLN A 163 3.93 -6.46 2.25
C GLN A 163 3.17 -7.30 1.25
N SER A 164 3.90 -7.99 0.36
CA SER A 164 3.35 -8.88 -0.65
C SER A 164 3.47 -10.34 -0.23
N PHE A 165 2.44 -11.11 -0.52
CA PHE A 165 2.33 -12.53 -0.24
C PHE A 165 2.01 -13.25 -1.57
N PRO A 166 3.04 -13.66 -2.32
CA PRO A 166 2.87 -14.38 -3.57
C PRO A 166 2.30 -15.78 -3.31
N LEU A 167 1.65 -16.35 -4.32
CA LEU A 167 1.29 -17.77 -4.30
C LEU A 167 2.53 -18.65 -4.06
N GLY A 168 2.38 -19.67 -3.21
CA GLY A 168 3.34 -20.77 -3.12
C GLY A 168 3.44 -21.53 -4.44
N ALA A 169 4.56 -22.22 -4.68
CA ALA A 169 4.87 -22.84 -5.97
C ALA A 169 3.73 -23.73 -6.50
N ALA A 170 3.20 -24.65 -5.68
CA ALA A 170 2.12 -25.53 -6.09
C ALA A 170 0.82 -24.78 -6.45
N ALA A 171 0.48 -23.72 -5.70
CA ALA A 171 -0.70 -22.90 -5.99
C ALA A 171 -0.51 -22.07 -7.27
N LEU A 172 0.71 -21.57 -7.50
CA LEU A 172 1.05 -20.84 -8.73
C LEU A 172 0.94 -21.74 -9.97
N GLU A 173 1.42 -22.99 -9.89
CA GLU A 173 1.29 -23.94 -11.00
C GLU A 173 -0.18 -24.28 -11.30
N ARG A 174 -1.00 -24.52 -10.27
CA ARG A 174 -2.44 -24.73 -10.47
C ARG A 174 -3.10 -23.53 -11.16
N TRP A 175 -2.80 -22.32 -10.71
CA TRP A 175 -3.33 -21.10 -11.33
C TRP A 175 -2.89 -20.94 -12.79
N ARG A 176 -1.63 -21.26 -13.12
CA ARG A 176 -1.12 -21.23 -14.50
C ARG A 176 -1.86 -22.22 -15.39
N GLU A 177 -2.09 -23.42 -14.90
CA GLU A 177 -2.82 -24.46 -15.62
C GLU A 177 -4.28 -24.04 -15.88
N GLU A 178 -4.97 -23.52 -14.87
CA GLU A 178 -6.33 -22.96 -15.01
C GLU A 178 -6.37 -21.85 -16.07
N LYS A 179 -5.38 -20.94 -16.06
CA LYS A 179 -5.28 -19.87 -17.08
C LYS A 179 -5.05 -20.41 -18.49
N ARG A 180 -4.17 -21.41 -18.67
CA ARG A 180 -3.96 -22.06 -19.98
C ARG A 180 -5.25 -22.69 -20.51
N ARG A 181 -5.96 -23.44 -19.65
CA ARG A 181 -7.25 -24.05 -20.01
C ARG A 181 -8.31 -23.01 -20.37
N ALA A 182 -8.36 -21.89 -19.67
CA ALA A 182 -9.32 -20.82 -19.96
C ALA A 182 -9.03 -20.14 -21.31
N VAL A 183 -7.76 -20.00 -21.70
CA VAL A 183 -7.39 -19.46 -23.02
C VAL A 183 -7.76 -20.42 -24.14
N LEU A 184 -7.52 -21.73 -23.97
CA LEU A 184 -7.85 -22.76 -24.97
C LEU A 184 -9.35 -22.99 -25.16
N ARG A 185 -10.19 -22.51 -24.23
CA ARG A 185 -11.65 -22.59 -24.29
C ARG A 185 -12.31 -21.36 -24.94
N ARG A 186 -11.55 -20.33 -25.26
CA ARG A 186 -11.99 -19.15 -26.00
C ARG A 186 -11.61 -19.28 -27.46
#